data_AF-A0A225UHM4-F1
#
_entry.id   AF-A0A225UHM4-F1
#
_cell.length_a   1.000
_cell.length_b   1.000
_cell.length_c   1.000
_cell.angle_alpha   90.00
_cell.angle_beta   90.00
_cell.angle_gamma   90.00
#
_symmetry.space_group_name_H-M   'P 1'
#
loop_
_entity.id
_entity.type
_entity.pdbx_description
1 polymer ?
#
loop_
_entity_poly.entity_id
_entity_poly.type
_entity_poly.pdbx_seq_one_letter_code
_entity_poly.pdbx_strand_id
1 'polypeptide(L)'
;MGRNSATWGEDSLEFRPERWLEMSKRPTAFEFPNFQVGPPICLGMTMAILEAKYFIATTLRRFHIENAPSDKYERGYVLKTAFFLDGGLPLHLNPQPQHHFQLNAHSSH
;
A
#
# COMPACT_ATOMS: atom_id res chain seq x y z
N MET A 1 16.87 1.70 -7.92
CA MET A 1 15.89 1.63 -9.03
C MET A 1 14.63 2.42 -8.74
N GLY A 2 13.89 2.17 -7.65
CA GLY A 2 12.64 2.88 -7.33
C GLY A 2 12.72 4.40 -7.11
N ARG A 3 13.92 4.95 -6.87
CA ARG A 3 14.17 6.40 -6.70
C ARG A 3 14.96 7.01 -7.88
N ASN A 4 15.02 6.31 -9.00
CA ASN A 4 15.76 6.77 -10.19
C ASN A 4 14.85 7.63 -11.07
N SER A 5 15.20 8.90 -11.24
CA SER A 5 14.41 9.82 -12.06
C SER A 5 14.40 9.48 -13.54
N ALA A 6 15.44 8.80 -14.06
CA ALA A 6 15.46 8.35 -15.45
C ALA A 6 14.40 7.28 -15.74
N THR A 7 13.98 6.50 -14.74
CA THR A 7 12.97 5.44 -14.88
C THR A 7 11.59 5.93 -14.46
N TRP A 8 11.51 6.77 -13.42
CA TRP A 8 10.25 7.13 -12.77
C TRP A 8 9.90 8.63 -12.88
N GLY A 9 10.66 9.43 -13.63
CA GLY A 9 10.45 10.86 -13.76
C GLY A 9 11.03 11.68 -12.60
N GLU A 10 10.98 13.00 -12.71
CA GLU A 10 11.57 13.92 -11.73
C GLU A 10 10.94 13.77 -10.33
N ASP A 11 9.67 13.40 -10.29
CA ASP A 11 8.88 13.13 -9.09
C ASP A 11 9.05 11.69 -8.54
N SER A 12 10.15 11.02 -8.89
CA SER A 12 10.49 9.67 -8.40
C SER A 12 10.65 9.54 -6.87
N LEU A 13 10.70 10.68 -6.16
CA LEU A 13 10.75 10.73 -4.69
C LEU A 13 9.38 10.95 -4.04
N GLU A 14 8.34 11.21 -4.83
CA GLU A 14 6.99 11.50 -4.35
C GLU A 14 6.13 10.23 -4.31
N PHE A 15 5.23 10.17 -3.32
CA PHE A 15 4.22 9.13 -3.27
C PHE A 15 3.05 9.49 -4.20
N ARG A 16 3.07 8.96 -5.43
CA ARG A 16 2.06 9.20 -6.47
C ARG A 16 1.46 7.91 -7.04
N PRO A 17 0.43 7.32 -6.38
CA PRO A 17 -0.18 6.07 -6.83
C PRO A 17 -0.91 6.17 -8.18
N GLU A 18 -1.37 7.35 -8.57
CA GLU A 18 -2.08 7.61 -9.83
C GLU A 18 -1.20 7.29 -11.05
N ARG A 19 0.12 7.37 -10.90
CA ARG A 19 1.10 7.00 -11.92
C ARG A 19 0.80 5.63 -12.53
N TRP A 20 0.41 4.65 -11.71
CA TRP A 20 0.14 3.29 -12.17
C TRP A 20 -1.10 3.17 -13.08
N LEU A 21 -2.00 4.17 -13.03
CA LEU A 21 -3.20 4.25 -13.86
C LEU A 21 -2.94 5.00 -15.17
N GLU A 22 -2.01 5.96 -15.17
CA GLU A 22 -1.68 6.82 -16.32
C GLU A 22 -0.69 6.19 -17.30
N MET A 23 0.05 5.17 -16.87
CA MET A 23 1.07 4.52 -17.69
C MET A 23 0.47 3.77 -18.88
N SER A 24 0.92 4.12 -20.09
CA SER A 24 0.54 3.44 -21.33
C SER A 24 1.04 1.99 -21.38
N LYS A 25 2.15 1.69 -20.71
CA LYS A 25 2.74 0.35 -20.59
C LYS A 25 3.11 0.08 -19.14
N ARG A 26 2.72 -1.08 -18.62
CA ARG A 26 3.11 -1.52 -17.27
C ARG A 26 4.61 -1.84 -17.21
N PRO A 27 5.31 -1.49 -16.12
CA PRO A 27 6.71 -1.88 -15.91
C PRO A 27 6.90 -3.39 -15.98
N THR A 28 8.02 -3.79 -16.55
CA THR A 28 8.52 -5.15 -16.50
C THR A 28 9.06 -5.49 -15.10
N ALA A 29 9.23 -6.77 -14.80
CA ALA A 29 9.85 -7.22 -13.55
C ALA A 29 11.31 -6.73 -13.38
N PHE A 30 11.99 -6.37 -14.47
CA PHE A 30 13.34 -5.80 -14.42
C PHE A 30 13.33 -4.31 -14.06
N GLU A 31 12.28 -3.59 -14.42
CA GLU A 31 12.10 -2.17 -14.05
C GLU A 31 11.57 -2.04 -12.62
N PHE A 32 10.78 -3.01 -12.15
CA PHE A 32 10.16 -3.02 -10.81
C PHE A 32 10.28 -4.38 -10.10
N PRO A 33 11.48 -4.76 -9.61
CA PRO A 33 11.79 -6.10 -9.10
C PRO A 33 11.40 -6.32 -7.63
N ASN A 34 10.21 -5.88 -7.20
CA ASN A 34 9.81 -5.94 -5.79
C ASN A 34 9.70 -7.36 -5.23
N PHE A 35 9.35 -8.30 -6.10
CA PHE A 35 9.22 -9.71 -5.78
C PHE A 35 10.35 -10.53 -6.43
N GLN A 36 11.49 -9.91 -6.71
CA GLN A 36 12.58 -10.47 -7.52
C GLN A 36 12.18 -10.71 -8.98
N VAL A 37 13.10 -11.25 -9.78
CA VAL A 37 12.90 -11.54 -11.21
C VAL A 37 13.48 -12.91 -11.56
N GLY A 38 12.82 -13.63 -12.47
CA GLY A 38 13.28 -14.93 -12.98
C GLY A 38 12.95 -16.12 -12.07
N PRO A 39 13.69 -17.24 -12.15
CA PRO A 39 13.47 -18.44 -11.33
C PRO A 39 13.41 -18.20 -9.81
N PRO A 40 14.20 -17.29 -9.20
CA PRO A 40 14.11 -16.99 -7.78
C PRO A 40 13.03 -15.94 -7.45
N ILE A 41 11.96 -15.84 -8.25
CA ILE A 41 10.82 -14.98 -7.93
C ILE A 41 10.22 -15.39 -6.58
N CYS A 42 9.74 -14.40 -5.82
CA CYS A 42 9.10 -14.64 -4.54
C CYS A 42 7.90 -15.59 -4.70
N LEU A 43 8.02 -16.79 -4.13
CA LEU A 43 6.96 -17.80 -4.12
C LEU A 43 5.67 -17.28 -3.47
N GLY A 44 5.79 -16.33 -2.54
CA GLY A 44 4.68 -15.70 -1.84
C GLY A 44 4.04 -14.50 -2.56
N MET A 45 4.47 -14.14 -3.77
CA MET A 45 4.00 -12.92 -4.47
C MET A 45 2.47 -12.83 -4.56
N THR A 46 1.82 -13.89 -5.03
CA THR A 46 0.35 -13.90 -5.20
C THR A 46 -0.38 -13.74 -3.88
N MET A 47 0.09 -14.46 -2.84
CA MET A 47 -0.47 -14.39 -1.49
C MET A 47 -0.29 -13.00 -0.89
N ALA A 48 0.93 -12.44 -0.93
CA ALA A 48 1.22 -11.12 -0.40
C ALA A 48 0.38 -10.02 -1.06
N ILE A 49 0.17 -10.08 -2.37
CA ILE A 49 -0.68 -9.12 -3.09
C ILE A 49 -2.15 -9.25 -2.65
N LEU A 50 -2.65 -10.48 -2.48
CA LEU A 50 -4.02 -10.72 -2.03
C LEU A 50 -4.24 -10.20 -0.61
N GLU A 51 -3.34 -10.55 0.31
CA GLU A 51 -3.40 -10.11 1.71
C GLU A 51 -3.32 -8.59 1.84
N ALA A 52 -2.42 -7.94 1.09
CA ALA A 52 -2.31 -6.48 1.08
C ALA A 52 -3.61 -5.82 0.61
N LYS A 53 -4.21 -6.31 -0.48
CA LYS A 53 -5.51 -5.81 -0.97
C LYS A 53 -6.61 -5.98 0.05
N TYR A 54 -6.70 -7.17 0.65
CA TYR A 54 -7.71 -7.47 1.66
C TYR A 54 -7.55 -6.58 2.90
N PHE A 55 -6.31 -6.46 3.40
CA PHE A 55 -5.99 -5.62 4.54
C PHE A 55 -6.31 -4.15 4.28
N ILE A 56 -5.92 -3.59 3.13
CA ILE A 56 -6.20 -2.19 2.79
C ILE A 56 -7.71 -1.96 2.68
N ALA A 57 -8.42 -2.80 1.93
CA ALA A 57 -9.86 -2.65 1.71
C ALA A 57 -10.67 -2.76 3.01
N THR A 58 -10.31 -3.71 3.88
CA THR A 58 -11.02 -3.91 5.15
C THR A 58 -10.68 -2.82 6.18
N THR A 59 -9.42 -2.40 6.26
CA THR A 59 -8.99 -1.32 7.16
C THR A 59 -9.65 -0.01 6.78
N LEU A 60 -9.58 0.41 5.51
CA LEU A 60 -10.18 1.67 5.05
C LEU A 60 -11.71 1.69 5.14
N ARG A 61 -12.36 0.53 5.03
CA ARG A 61 -13.82 0.41 5.25
C ARG A 61 -14.21 0.57 6.72
N ARG A 62 -13.35 0.14 7.65
CA ARG A 62 -13.67 0.06 9.08
C ARG A 62 -13.14 1.24 9.88
N PHE A 63 -12.10 1.91 9.41
CA PHE A 63 -11.40 2.94 10.16
C PHE A 63 -11.08 4.14 9.26
N HIS A 64 -11.23 5.33 9.82
CA HIS A 64 -10.56 6.52 9.35
C HIS A 64 -9.19 6.59 10.01
N ILE A 65 -8.14 6.76 9.21
CA ILE A 65 -6.74 6.67 9.64
C ILE A 65 -6.14 8.07 9.60
N GLU A 66 -5.61 8.52 10.72
CA GLU A 66 -4.93 9.81 10.85
C GLU A 66 -3.53 9.62 11.42
N ASN A 67 -2.61 10.52 11.10
CA ASN A 67 -1.30 10.53 11.75
C ASN A 67 -1.48 10.94 13.22
N ALA A 68 -0.83 10.21 14.13
CA ALA A 68 -0.77 10.67 15.51
C ALA A 68 0.07 11.95 15.61
N PRO A 69 -0.21 12.87 16.54
CA PRO A 69 0.64 14.01 16.81
C PRO A 69 2.05 13.51 17.16
N SER A 70 3.03 13.78 16.29
CA SER A 70 4.42 13.38 16.47
C SER A 70 5.33 14.55 16.11
N ASP A 71 6.18 14.94 17.05
CA ASP A 71 7.18 16.01 16.89
C ASP A 71 8.35 15.61 15.96
N LYS A 72 8.44 14.33 15.58
CA LYS A 72 9.52 13.81 14.72
C LYS A 72 9.07 13.70 13.27
N TYR A 73 9.60 14.58 12.43
CA TYR A 73 9.37 14.56 10.97
C TYR A 73 10.47 13.83 10.19
N GLU A 74 11.69 13.73 10.73
CA GLU A 74 12.75 12.93 10.11
C GLU A 74 12.49 11.44 10.32
N ARG A 75 11.95 10.82 9.27
CA ARG A 75 11.70 9.37 9.20
C ARG A 75 12.91 8.69 8.58
N GLY A 76 13.74 8.11 9.43
CA GLY A 76 14.82 7.22 9.02
C GLY A 76 14.32 5.83 8.65
N TYR A 77 15.15 5.07 7.94
CA TYR A 77 14.94 3.64 7.73
C TYR A 77 16.06 2.87 8.40
N VAL A 78 15.72 1.78 9.07
CA VAL A 78 16.69 0.87 9.65
C VAL A 78 16.74 -0.38 8.77
N LEU A 79 17.91 -0.65 8.23
CA LEU A 79 18.18 -1.90 7.51
C LEU A 79 18.46 -2.99 8.54
N LYS A 80 17.52 -3.93 8.68
CA LYS A 80 17.71 -5.18 9.43
C LYS A 80 17.56 -6.34 8.43
N THR A 81 16.90 -7.44 8.81
CA THR A 81 16.52 -8.50 7.89
C THR A 81 15.63 -8.01 6.73
N ALA A 82 14.85 -6.96 6.98
CA ALA A 82 14.11 -6.21 5.99
C ALA A 82 14.32 -4.70 6.22
N PHE A 83 13.79 -3.88 5.31
CA PHE A 83 13.73 -2.42 5.50
C PHE A 83 12.57 -2.07 6.43
N PHE A 84 12.87 -1.45 7.57
CA PHE A 84 11.86 -0.99 8.53
C PHE A 84 11.93 0.53 8.68
N LEU A 85 10.81 1.16 9.02
CA LEU A 85 10.78 2.55 9.47
C LEU A 85 11.40 2.65 10.85
N ASP A 86 12.33 3.59 11.04
CA ASP A 86 12.89 3.88 12.36
C ASP A 86 11.83 4.51 13.26
N GLY A 87 11.62 3.95 14.44
CA GLY A 87 10.56 4.39 15.37
C GLY A 87 9.12 4.10 14.93
N GLY A 88 8.90 3.46 13.76
CA GLY A 88 7.56 3.17 13.24
C GLY A 88 6.80 4.40 12.72
N LEU A 89 5.50 4.21 12.44
CA LEU A 89 4.59 5.30 12.05
C LEU A 89 3.39 5.28 12.99
N PRO A 90 3.33 6.18 13.99
CA PRO A 90 2.21 6.22 14.93
C PRO A 90 0.97 6.77 14.23
N LEU A 91 -0.13 6.02 14.33
CA LEU A 91 -1.40 6.31 13.66
C LEU A 91 -2.55 6.26 14.67
N HIS A 92 -3.54 7.13 14.49
CA HIS A 92 -4.84 7.04 15.15
C HIS A 92 -5.84 6.36 14.22
N LEU A 93 -6.56 5.37 14.75
CA LEU A 93 -7.58 4.62 14.02
C LEU A 93 -8.95 4.94 14.62
N ASN A 94 -9.73 5.74 13.90
CA ASN A 94 -11.07 6.14 14.31
C ASN A 94 -12.10 5.19 13.65
N PRO A 95 -12.87 4.37 14.39
CA PRO A 95 -13.85 3.47 13.79
C PRO A 95 -14.89 4.24 12.96
N GLN A 96 -15.14 3.79 11.73
CA GLN A 96 -16.20 4.36 10.90
C GLN A 96 -17.56 3.73 11.24
N PRO A 97 -18.65 4.53 11.25
CA PRO A 97 -20.00 4.01 11.33
C PRO A 97 -20.24 3.05 10.16
N GLN A 98 -20.43 1.77 10.46
CA GLN A 98 -20.73 0.79 9.43
C GLN A 98 -22.16 1.04 8.95
N HIS A 99 -22.32 1.54 7.72
CA HIS A 99 -23.63 1.55 7.08
C HIS A 99 -24.06 0.10 6.90
N HIS A 100 -24.91 -0.39 7.81
CA HIS A 100 -25.55 -1.68 7.69
C HIS A 100 -26.46 -1.58 6.47
N PHE A 101 -26.07 -2.21 5.36
CA PHE A 101 -26.96 -2.38 4.21
C PHE A 101 -28.08 -3.32 4.69
N GLN A 102 -29.19 -2.76 5.14
CA GLN A 102 -30.39 -3.54 5.43
C GLN A 102 -30.87 -4.11 4.10
N LEU A 103 -30.58 -5.38 3.86
CA LEU A 103 -31.24 -6.16 2.83
C LEU A 103 -32.71 -6.26 3.24
N ASN A 104 -33.53 -5.36 2.70
CA ASN A 104 -34.97 -5.50 2.75
C ASN A 104 -35.33 -6.79 2.00
N ALA A 105 -35.48 -7.89 2.74
CA ALA A 105 -36.17 -9.08 2.25
C ALA A 105 -37.63 -8.68 2.02
N HIS A 106 -37.98 -8.34 0.78
CA HIS A 106 -39.37 -8.30 0.35
C HIS A 106 -39.89 -9.74 0.36
N SER A 107 -40.58 -10.11 1.44
CA SER A 107 -41.55 -11.20 1.40
C SER A 107 -42.79 -10.69 0.66
N SER A 108 -42.87 -10.94 -0.64
CA SER A 108 -44.13 -10.85 -1.36
C SER A 108 -44.81 -12.22 -1.29
N HIS A 109 -46.02 -12.17 -0.74
CA HIS A 109 -47.07 -13.19 -0.73
C HIS A 109 -47.31 -13.84 -2.09
#